data_AF-A0A519SYD2-F1
#
_entry.id   AF-A0A519SYD2-F1
#
_cell.length_a   1.000
_cell.length_b   1.000
_cell.length_c   1.000
_cell.angle_alpha   90.00
_cell.angle_beta   90.00
_cell.angle_gamma   90.00
#
_symmetry.space_group_name_H-M   'P 1'
#
loop_
_entity.id
_entity.type
_entity.pdbx_description
1 polymer ?
#
loop_
_entity_poly.entity_id
_entity_poly.type
_entity_poly.pdbx_seq_one_letter_code
_entity_poly.pdbx_strand_id
1 'polypeptide(L)'
;MKFRLHLFEFEDQPWFPRVLRAGQMDYLRFMISALGIYRPVAPLLAAALHRTRQSQLLELGAGAGGGTETVLAALRQQPTAPPSLGLL
;
A
#
# COMPACT_ATOMS: atom_id res chain seq x y z
N MET A 1 5.36 9.39 38.12
CA MET A 1 6.05 8.42 37.25
C MET A 1 5.14 8.11 36.06
N LYS A 2 5.64 8.14 34.82
CA LYS A 2 4.83 7.89 33.62
C LYS A 2 4.86 6.38 33.32
N PHE A 3 3.75 5.68 33.53
CA PHE A 3 3.62 4.24 33.23
C PHE A 3 3.62 4.06 31.70
N ARG A 4 4.53 3.23 31.15
CA ARG A 4 4.53 2.85 29.74
C ARG A 4 4.24 1.35 29.65
N LEU A 5 3.05 0.99 29.17
CA LEU A 5 2.75 -0.39 28.80
C LEU A 5 3.35 -0.67 27.42
N HIS A 6 4.16 -1.72 27.31
CA HIS A 6 4.60 -2.29 26.04
C HIS A 6 3.74 -3.52 25.74
N LEU A 7 2.60 -3.28 25.10
CA LEU A 7 1.74 -4.35 24.58
C LEU A 7 2.36 -4.93 23.29
N PHE A 8 1.87 -6.09 22.88
CA PHE A 8 2.31 -6.82 21.70
C PHE A 8 1.13 -7.13 20.78
N GLU A 9 1.41 -7.34 19.50
CA GLU A 9 0.45 -7.92 18.58
C GLU A 9 0.53 -9.44 18.70
N PHE A 10 -0.62 -10.12 18.71
CA PHE A 10 -0.63 -11.59 18.84
C PHE A 10 0.11 -12.25 17.67
N GLU A 11 0.04 -11.67 16.48
CA GLU A 11 0.71 -12.19 15.30
C GLU A 11 2.24 -12.06 15.31
N ASP A 12 2.81 -11.27 16.22
CA ASP A 12 4.26 -11.18 16.40
C ASP A 12 4.83 -12.38 17.16
N GLN A 13 3.99 -13.13 17.88
CA GLN A 13 4.45 -14.20 18.74
C GLN A 13 4.88 -15.44 17.93
N PRO A 14 6.02 -16.10 18.26
CA PRO A 14 6.51 -17.26 17.51
C PRO A 14 5.52 -18.43 17.45
N TRP A 15 4.66 -18.56 18.47
CA TRP A 15 3.64 -19.61 18.57
C TRP A 15 2.36 -19.30 17.78
N PHE A 16 2.20 -18.08 17.26
CA PHE A 16 0.95 -17.69 16.62
C PHE A 16 0.74 -18.44 15.30
N PRO A 17 -0.47 -19.02 15.07
CA PRO A 17 -0.71 -19.88 13.92
C PRO A 17 -0.40 -19.22 12.58
N ARG A 18 0.47 -19.86 11.79
CA ARG A 18 0.90 -19.33 10.48
C ARG A 18 -0.27 -19.09 9.53
N VAL A 19 -1.28 -19.96 9.55
CA VAL A 19 -2.47 -19.83 8.69
C VAL A 19 -3.28 -18.57 8.99
N LEU A 20 -3.39 -18.19 10.28
CA LEU A 20 -4.07 -16.96 10.67
C LEU A 20 -3.25 -15.74 10.30
N ARG A 21 -1.93 -15.77 10.51
CA ARG A 21 -1.02 -14.68 10.09
C ARG A 21 -1.12 -14.42 8.59
N ALA A 22 -1.04 -15.47 7.77
CA ALA A 22 -1.19 -15.35 6.32
C ALA A 22 -2.61 -14.91 5.93
N GLY A 23 -3.64 -15.48 6.55
CA GLY A 23 -5.04 -15.16 6.28
C GLY A 23 -5.40 -13.71 6.57
N GLN A 24 -4.81 -13.09 7.60
CA GLN A 24 -5.00 -11.67 7.89
C GLN A 24 -4.48 -10.80 6.73
N MET A 25 -3.29 -11.09 6.20
CA MET A 25 -2.73 -10.38 5.06
C MET A 25 -3.57 -10.55 3.79
N ASP A 26 -4.06 -11.76 3.54
CA ASP A 26 -4.96 -12.04 2.41
C ASP A 26 -6.31 -11.31 2.53
N TYR A 27 -6.88 -11.29 3.74
CA TYR A 27 -8.11 -10.57 4.02
C TYR A 27 -7.93 -9.06 3.82
N LEU A 28 -6.84 -8.48 4.34
CA LEU A 28 -6.53 -7.07 4.13
C LEU A 28 -6.37 -6.74 2.65
N ARG A 29 -5.61 -7.56 1.90
CA ARG A 29 -5.50 -7.41 0.45
C ARG A 29 -6.87 -7.42 -0.22
N PHE A 30 -7.69 -8.43 0.06
CA PHE A 30 -9.02 -8.55 -0.50
C PHE A 30 -9.87 -7.32 -0.23
N MET A 31 -9.97 -6.88 1.03
CA MET A 31 -10.76 -5.72 1.43
C MET A 31 -10.26 -4.43 0.78
N ILE A 32 -8.95 -4.18 0.80
CA ILE A 32 -8.33 -2.99 0.21
C ILE A 32 -8.61 -2.92 -1.29
N SER A 33 -8.40 -4.03 -2.01
CA SER A 33 -8.60 -4.08 -3.46
C SER A 33 -10.08 -4.00 -3.82
N ALA A 34 -10.96 -4.72 -3.10
CA ALA A 34 -12.40 -4.73 -3.36
C ALA A 34 -13.05 -3.35 -3.14
N LEU A 35 -12.61 -2.63 -2.11
CA LEU A 35 -13.13 -1.29 -1.80
C LEU A 35 -12.40 -0.17 -2.54
N GLY A 36 -11.24 -0.45 -3.13
CA GLY A 36 -10.41 0.55 -3.80
C GLY A 36 -9.95 1.67 -2.87
N ILE A 37 -9.67 1.34 -1.59
CA ILE A 37 -9.40 2.31 -0.51
C ILE A 37 -8.36 3.36 -0.91
N TYR A 38 -7.32 2.94 -1.63
CA TYR A 38 -6.21 3.82 -2.01
C TYR A 38 -6.38 4.54 -3.36
N ARG A 39 -7.42 4.25 -4.16
CA ARG A 39 -7.66 4.93 -5.45
C ARG A 39 -7.60 6.46 -5.37
N PRO A 40 -8.15 7.13 -4.33
CA PRO A 40 -8.14 8.59 -4.24
C PRO A 40 -6.75 9.23 -4.17
N VAL A 41 -5.68 8.47 -3.88
CA VAL A 41 -4.31 9.01 -3.83
C VAL A 41 -3.72 9.27 -5.23
N ALA A 42 -4.24 8.60 -6.27
CA ALA A 42 -3.72 8.68 -7.63
C ALA A 42 -3.52 10.10 -8.18
N PRO A 43 -4.50 11.04 -8.10
CA PRO A 43 -4.30 12.42 -8.57
C PRO A 43 -3.20 13.17 -7.80
N LEU A 44 -3.02 12.89 -6.50
CA LEU A 44 -1.97 13.50 -5.68
C LEU A 44 -0.59 13.01 -6.13
N LEU A 45 -0.46 11.71 -6.39
CA LEU A 45 0.77 11.12 -6.92
C LEU A 45 1.10 11.65 -8.32
N ALA A 46 0.11 11.73 -9.22
CA ALA A 46 0.30 12.27 -10.57
C ALA A 46 0.80 13.72 -10.53
N ALA A 47 0.19 14.56 -9.69
CA ALA A 47 0.63 15.94 -9.49
C ALA A 47 2.05 16.03 -8.91
N ALA A 48 2.42 15.14 -7.98
CA ALA A 48 3.77 15.10 -7.42
C ALA A 48 4.81 14.67 -8.48
N LEU A 49 4.54 13.59 -9.21
CA LEU A 49 5.41 13.08 -10.28
C LEU A 49 5.60 14.13 -11.38
N HIS A 50 4.53 14.81 -11.79
CA HIS A 50 4.59 15.87 -12.79
C HIS A 50 5.47 17.04 -12.33
N ARG A 51 5.26 17.55 -11.10
CA ARG A 51 6.04 18.67 -10.54
C ARG A 51 7.52 18.33 -10.36
N THR A 52 7.82 17.09 -10.01
CA THR A 52 9.19 16.63 -9.74
C THR A 52 9.89 16.06 -10.96
N ARG A 53 9.17 15.96 -12.11
CA ARG A 53 9.62 15.32 -13.35
C ARG A 53 10.11 13.88 -13.13
N GLN A 54 9.48 13.16 -12.21
CA GLN A 54 9.78 11.77 -11.93
C GLN A 54 8.85 10.85 -12.72
N SER A 55 9.37 9.70 -13.12
CA SER A 55 8.62 8.63 -13.79
C SER A 55 8.74 7.30 -13.07
N GLN A 56 9.30 7.29 -11.87
CA GLN A 56 9.46 6.07 -11.07
C GLN A 56 8.79 6.26 -9.71
N LEU A 57 8.11 5.21 -9.27
CA LEU A 57 7.54 5.12 -7.94
C LEU A 57 8.16 3.91 -7.26
N LEU A 58 8.64 4.08 -6.03
CA LEU A 58 9.15 2.99 -5.20
C LEU A 58 8.14 2.73 -4.09
N GLU A 59 7.73 1.47 -3.93
CA GLU A 59 6.91 1.07 -2.80
C GLU A 59 7.78 0.56 -1.64
N LEU A 60 7.74 1.27 -0.51
CA LEU A 60 8.56 0.92 0.66
C LEU A 60 7.96 -0.18 1.53
N GLY A 61 6.67 -0.48 1.37
CA GLY A 61 5.93 -1.36 2.27
C GLY A 61 4.66 -1.91 1.63
N ALA A 62 4.81 -2.76 0.61
CA ALA A 62 3.69 -3.33 -0.13
C ALA A 62 2.77 -4.22 0.73
N GLY A 63 3.31 -4.82 1.79
CA GLY A 63 2.61 -5.85 2.54
C GLY A 63 2.16 -6.98 1.62
N ALA A 64 0.85 -7.19 1.49
CA ALA A 64 0.26 -8.15 0.56
C ALA A 64 0.04 -7.60 -0.88
N GLY A 65 0.37 -6.33 -1.16
CA GLY A 65 0.30 -5.71 -2.49
C GLY A 65 -1.08 -5.23 -2.93
N GLY A 66 -2.14 -5.40 -2.11
CA GLY A 66 -3.52 -5.12 -2.52
C GLY A 66 -3.82 -3.65 -2.89
N GLY A 67 -3.11 -2.70 -2.28
CA GLY A 67 -3.22 -1.27 -2.60
C GLY A 67 -2.46 -0.87 -3.85
N THR A 68 -1.28 -1.46 -4.05
CA THR A 68 -0.29 -1.08 -5.05
C THR A 68 -0.82 -1.16 -6.47
N GLU A 69 -1.35 -2.32 -6.85
CA GLU A 69 -1.84 -2.57 -8.21
C GLU A 69 -2.99 -1.62 -8.56
N THR A 70 -3.89 -1.41 -7.58
CA THR A 70 -5.05 -0.55 -7.74
C THR A 70 -4.64 0.92 -7.87
N VAL A 71 -3.66 1.37 -7.09
CA VAL A 71 -3.09 2.72 -7.20
C VAL A 71 -2.36 2.90 -8.52
N LEU A 72 -1.55 1.94 -8.95
CA LEU A 72 -0.82 2.02 -10.22
C LEU A 72 -1.78 2.10 -11.41
N ALA A 73 -2.85 1.29 -11.41
CA ALA A 73 -3.89 1.35 -12.43
C ALA A 73 -4.60 2.71 -12.44
N ALA A 74 -5.01 3.22 -11.27
CA ALA A 74 -5.66 4.53 -11.16
C ALA A 74 -4.73 5.69 -11.52
N LEU A 75 -3.43 5.57 -11.24
CA LEU A 75 -2.40 6.55 -11.55
C LEU A 75 -2.15 6.62 -13.05
N ARG A 76 -2.09 5.49 -13.76
CA ARG A 76 -1.97 5.45 -15.23
C ARG A 76 -3.13 6.11 -15.96
N GLN A 77 -4.29 6.21 -15.32
CA GLN A 77 -5.46 6.90 -15.87
C GLN A 77 -5.45 8.42 -15.62
N GLN A 78 -4.46 8.95 -14.88
CA GLN A 78 -4.38 10.39 -14.62
C GLN A 78 -3.82 11.15 -15.84
N PRO A 79 -4.38 12.32 -16.19
CA PRO A 79 -3.91 13.10 -17.35
C PRO A 79 -2.45 13.54 -17.26
N THR A 80 -1.95 13.77 -16.04
CA THR A 80 -0.58 14.22 -15.77
C THR A 80 0.38 13.08 -15.44
N ALA A 81 -0.06 11.83 -15.59
CA ALA A 81 0.80 10.67 -15.35
C ALA A 81 1.96 10.64 -16.37
N PRO A 82 3.19 10.34 -15.92
CA PRO A 82 4.32 10.21 -16.83
C PRO A 82 4.11 8.99 -17.75
N PRO A 83 4.37 9.11 -19.07
CA PRO A 83 4.14 8.03 -20.04
C PRO A 83 5.04 6.81 -19.81
N SER A 84 6.21 7.02 -19.19
CA SER A 84 7.18 5.98 -18.83
C SER A 84 7.09 5.56 -17.36
N LEU A 85 5.89 5.62 -16.75
CA LEU A 85 5.70 5.30 -15.33
C LEU A 85 6.12 3.86 -15.01
N GLY A 86 7.22 3.72 -14.24
CA GLY A 86 7.69 2.48 -13.66
C GLY A 86 7.36 2.38 -12.17
N LEU A 87 7.01 1.18 -11.72
CA LEU A 87 6.95 0.81 -10.30
C LEU A 87 8.19 -0.04 -9.98
N LEU A 88 8.94 0.37 -8.97
CA LEU A 88 10.14 -0.28 -8.43
C LEU A 88 9.83 -1.01 -7.13
#